data_AF-G4RKW8-F1
#
_entry.id   AF-G4RKW8-F1
#
_cell.length_a   1.000
_cell.length_b   1.000
_cell.length_c   1.000
_cell.angle_alpha   90.00
_cell.angle_beta   90.00
_cell.angle_gamma   90.00
#
_symmetry.space_group_name_H-M   'P 1'
#
loop_
_entity.id
_entity.type
_entity.pdbx_description
1 polymer ?
#
loop_
_entity_poly.entity_id
_entity_poly.type
_entity_poly.pdbx_seq_one_letter_code
_entity_poly.pdbx_strand_id
1 'polypeptide(L)'
;MSLADRRRLLSEMAIYFLEELALRGGRVKAKYWHTYRIAEFWLGKDAANEIVKKLAEASYLRVEGDYVVLIKTLDVKRSLSDIERRTLALAKSLEKLH
;
A
#
# COMPACT_ATOMS: atom_id res chain seq x y z
N MET A 1 -3.26 -4.46 -20.99
CA MET A 1 -2.44 -3.36 -20.43
C MET A 1 -0.96 -3.76 -20.51
N SER A 2 -0.03 -2.82 -20.72
CA SER A 2 1.40 -3.17 -20.83
C SER A 2 2.00 -3.56 -19.46
N LEU A 3 3.11 -4.30 -19.47
CA LEU A 3 3.89 -4.58 -18.25
C LEU A 3 4.33 -3.29 -17.54
N ALA A 4 4.60 -2.23 -18.32
CA ALA A 4 4.99 -0.93 -17.79
C ALA A 4 3.87 -0.26 -17.00
N ASP A 5 2.63 -0.32 -17.51
CA ASP A 5 1.47 0.24 -16.81
C ASP A 5 1.18 -0.55 -15.53
N ARG A 6 1.26 -1.89 -15.55
CA ARG A 6 1.06 -2.72 -14.35
C ARG A 6 2.08 -2.35 -13.27
N ARG A 7 3.35 -2.19 -13.67
CA ARG A 7 4.42 -1.76 -12.77
C ARG A 7 4.16 -0.37 -12.20
N ARG A 8 3.67 0.56 -13.02
CA ARG A 8 3.31 1.92 -12.57
C ARG A 8 2.21 1.88 -11.52
N LEU A 9 1.12 1.16 -11.78
CA LEU A 9 -0.01 1.05 -10.84
C LEU A 9 0.41 0.38 -9.53
N LEU A 10 1.21 -0.69 -9.57
CA LEU A 10 1.75 -1.31 -8.35
C LEU A 10 2.67 -0.37 -7.56
N SER A 11 3.46 0.46 -8.25
CA SER A 11 4.33 1.46 -7.60
C SER A 11 3.49 2.55 -6.92
N GLU A 12 2.41 2.98 -7.55
CA GLU A 12 1.48 3.95 -6.96
C GLU A 12 0.76 3.38 -5.73
N MET A 13 0.38 2.10 -5.77
CA MET A 13 -0.20 1.41 -4.62
C MET A 13 0.78 1.35 -3.44
N ALA A 14 2.05 1.05 -3.72
CA ALA A 14 3.10 1.04 -2.71
C ALA A 14 3.30 2.41 -2.05
N ILE A 15 3.14 3.51 -2.80
CA ILE A 15 3.19 4.87 -2.25
C ILE A 15 2.03 5.07 -1.28
N TYR A 16 0.80 4.72 -1.67
CA TYR A 16 -0.36 4.90 -0.80
C TYR A 16 -0.27 4.11 0.52
N PHE A 17 0.32 2.93 0.48
CA PHE A 17 0.65 2.13 1.66
C PHE A 17 1.50 2.92 2.65
N LEU A 18 2.57 3.53 2.15
CA LEU A 18 3.50 4.29 2.96
C LEU A 18 2.90 5.63 3.45
N GLU A 19 2.13 6.30 2.61
CA GLU A 19 1.48 7.56 2.97
C GLU A 19 0.45 7.36 4.09
N GLU A 20 -0.36 6.29 4.03
CA GLU A 20 -1.25 5.95 5.15
C GLU A 20 -0.46 5.66 6.43
N LEU A 21 0.62 4.88 6.37
CA LEU A 21 1.44 4.58 7.54
C LEU A 21 1.97 5.87 8.17
N ALA A 22 2.51 6.78 7.36
CA ALA A 22 3.03 8.06 7.84
C ALA A 22 1.93 8.92 8.50
N LEU A 23 0.74 9.00 7.91
CA LEU A 23 -0.40 9.73 8.49
C LEU A 23 -0.91 9.10 9.79
N ARG A 24 -0.73 7.80 9.98
CA ARG A 24 -1.06 7.07 11.22
C ARG A 24 0.04 7.14 12.28
N GLY A 25 1.05 7.99 12.11
CA GLY A 25 2.17 8.13 13.06
C GLY A 25 3.25 7.07 12.89
N GLY A 26 3.33 6.44 11.71
CA GLY A 26 4.39 5.50 11.35
C GLY A 26 4.21 4.08 11.90
N ARG A 27 3.10 3.77 12.57
CA ARG A 27 2.83 2.42 13.09
C ARG A 27 1.35 2.07 13.06
N VAL A 28 1.01 0.91 12.52
CA VAL A 28 -0.38 0.42 12.47
C VAL A 28 -0.42 -1.10 12.66
N LYS A 29 -1.53 -1.64 13.18
CA LYS A 29 -1.78 -3.09 13.08
C LYS A 29 -2.21 -3.42 11.66
N ALA A 30 -1.75 -4.53 11.08
CA ALA A 30 -2.09 -4.94 9.72
C ALA A 30 -3.61 -4.96 9.47
N LYS A 31 -4.41 -5.41 10.44
CA LYS A 31 -5.89 -5.40 10.37
C LYS A 31 -6.54 -4.01 10.27
N TYR A 32 -5.81 -2.95 10.61
CA TYR A 32 -6.26 -1.55 10.54
C TYR A 32 -5.55 -0.76 9.43
N TRP A 33 -4.71 -1.42 8.63
CA TRP A 33 -4.03 -0.79 7.50
C TRP A 33 -4.95 -0.81 6.27
N HIS A 34 -5.63 0.29 6.01
CA HIS A 34 -6.79 0.32 5.13
C HIS A 34 -6.41 0.15 3.65
N THR A 35 -5.36 0.80 3.18
CA THR A 35 -4.85 0.65 1.82
C THR A 35 -4.40 -0.78 1.54
N TYR A 36 -3.75 -1.43 2.52
CA TYR A 36 -3.38 -2.84 2.44
C TYR A 36 -4.61 -3.73 2.30
N ARG A 37 -5.64 -3.52 3.12
CA ARG A 37 -6.87 -4.31 3.07
C ARG A 37 -7.65 -4.12 1.76
N ILE A 38 -7.65 -2.91 1.22
CA ILE A 38 -8.22 -2.64 -0.10
C ILE A 38 -7.46 -3.43 -1.17
N ALA A 39 -6.12 -3.38 -1.16
CA ALA A 39 -5.32 -4.14 -2.11
C ALA A 39 -5.53 -5.66 -1.94
N GLU A 40 -5.58 -6.18 -0.71
CA GLU A 40 -5.83 -7.60 -0.43
C GLU A 40 -7.18 -8.04 -0.97
N PHE A 41 -8.23 -7.23 -0.80
CA PHE A 41 -9.58 -7.54 -1.26
C PHE A 41 -9.68 -7.58 -2.79
N TRP A 42 -9.12 -6.57 -3.48
CA TRP A 42 -9.29 -6.41 -4.93
C TRP A 42 -8.19 -7.12 -5.75
N LEU A 43 -6.98 -7.24 -5.23
CA LEU A 43 -5.82 -7.81 -5.95
C LEU A 43 -5.45 -9.21 -5.48
N GLY A 44 -6.05 -9.65 -4.37
CA GLY A 44 -5.66 -10.86 -3.68
C GLY A 44 -4.52 -10.64 -2.70
N LYS A 45 -4.48 -11.51 -1.70
CA LYS A 45 -3.52 -11.47 -0.58
C LYS A 45 -2.07 -11.57 -1.05
N ASP A 46 -1.77 -12.39 -2.06
CA ASP A 46 -0.41 -12.57 -2.55
C ASP A 46 0.15 -11.30 -3.19
N ALA A 47 -0.66 -10.59 -3.99
CA ALA A 47 -0.25 -9.33 -4.61
C ALA A 47 -0.02 -8.23 -3.56
N ALA A 48 -0.92 -8.11 -2.57
CA ALA A 48 -0.74 -7.17 -1.47
C ALA A 48 0.54 -7.48 -0.66
N ASN A 49 0.77 -8.75 -0.34
CA ASN A 49 1.98 -9.21 0.36
C ASN A 49 3.25 -8.98 -0.45
N GLU A 50 3.22 -9.15 -1.77
CA GLU A 50 4.36 -8.87 -2.63
C GLU A 50 4.79 -7.39 -2.55
N ILE A 51 3.83 -6.47 -2.52
CA ILE A 51 4.09 -5.04 -2.34
C ILE A 51 4.75 -4.79 -0.98
N VAL A 52 4.17 -5.33 0.09
CA VAL A 52 4.72 -5.19 1.46
C VAL A 52 6.13 -5.77 1.55
N LYS A 53 6.37 -6.95 0.96
CA LYS A 53 7.67 -7.60 0.93
C LYS A 53 8.72 -6.71 0.25
N LYS A 54 8.42 -6.15 -0.92
CA LYS A 54 9.33 -5.24 -1.63
C LYS A 54 9.61 -3.96 -0.84
N LEU A 55 8.61 -3.41 -0.16
CA LEU A 55 8.78 -2.24 0.71
C LEU A 55 9.67 -2.56 1.92
N ALA A 56 9.55 -3.76 2.48
CA ALA A 56 10.39 -4.23 3.59
C ALA A 56 11.84 -4.47 3.13
N GLU A 57 12.04 -5.14 2.00
CA GLU A 57 13.36 -5.37 1.38
C GLU A 57 14.08 -4.04 1.08
N ALA A 58 13.33 -3.03 0.63
CA ALA A 58 13.87 -1.69 0.40
C ALA A 58 13.95 -0.80 1.66
N SER A 59 13.71 -1.37 2.85
CA SER A 59 13.82 -0.70 4.15
C SER A 59 12.93 0.54 4.29
N TYR A 60 11.75 0.56 3.67
CA TYR A 60 10.74 1.59 3.90
C TYR A 60 9.88 1.28 5.12
N LEU A 61 9.64 0.00 5.39
CA LEU A 61 8.86 -0.49 6.53
C LEU A 61 9.46 -1.77 7.10
N ARG A 62 9.01 -2.16 8.29
CA ARG A 62 9.22 -3.48 8.89
C ARG A 62 7.93 -4.04 9.45
N VAL A 63 7.85 -5.36 9.54
CA VAL A 63 6.73 -6.08 10.17
C VAL A 63 7.19 -6.59 11.53
N GLU A 64 6.45 -6.25 12.58
CA GLU A 64 6.69 -6.62 13.98
C GLU A 64 5.46 -7.35 14.53
N GLY A 65 5.42 -8.67 14.35
CA GLY A 65 4.21 -9.45 14.66
C GLY A 65 3.01 -8.92 13.86
N ASP A 66 1.99 -8.44 14.56
CA ASP A 66 0.79 -7.87 13.95
C ASP A 66 0.93 -6.41 13.51
N TYR A 67 2.06 -5.77 13.80
CA TYR A 67 2.29 -4.37 13.48
C TYR A 67 3.13 -4.19 12.22
N VAL A 68 2.84 -3.14 11.48
CA VAL A 68 3.67 -2.61 10.40
C VAL A 68 4.18 -1.25 10.85
N VAL A 69 5.50 -1.07 10.78
CA VAL A 69 6.20 0.13 11.24
C VAL A 69 6.94 0.75 10.08
N LEU A 70 6.71 2.03 9.84
CA LEU A 70 7.44 2.84 8.88
C LEU A 70 8.85 3.13 9.42
N ILE A 71 9.87 2.85 8.61
CA ILE A 71 11.27 3.06 9.00
C ILE A 71 11.75 4.46 8.60
N LYS A 72 11.23 5.01 7.50
CA LYS A 72 11.66 6.29 6.93
C LYS A 72 10.59 7.36 7.10
N THR A 73 10.99 8.58 7.45
CA THR A 73 10.10 9.74 7.44
C THR A 73 9.69 10.06 6.00
N LEU A 74 8.40 10.29 5.79
CA LEU A 74 7.84 10.68 4.50
C LEU A 74 7.08 11.98 4.65
N ASP A 75 7.33 12.92 3.75
CA ASP A 75 6.52 14.13 3.61
C ASP A 75 5.23 13.77 2.86
N VAL A 76 4.12 13.68 3.60
CA VAL A 76 2.81 13.34 3.03
C VAL A 76 2.00 14.59 2.80
N LYS A 77 1.68 14.86 1.53
CA LYS A 77 0.93 16.06 1.12
C LYS A 77 -0.58 15.82 1.02
N ARG A 78 -1.02 14.56 1.05
CA ARG A 78 -2.43 14.15 0.85
C ARG A 78 -3.11 13.86 2.19
N SER A 79 -4.43 13.99 2.24
CA SER A 79 -5.22 13.53 3.37
C SER A 79 -5.42 12.02 3.33
N LEU A 80 -5.71 11.42 4.49
CA LEU A 80 -6.00 9.99 4.60
C LEU A 80 -7.18 9.57 3.70
N SER A 81 -8.25 10.37 3.68
CA SER A 81 -9.42 10.11 2.84
C SER A 81 -9.13 10.13 1.34
N ASP A 82 -8.21 11.00 0.88
CA ASP A 82 -7.80 11.03 -0.53
C ASP A 82 -6.99 9.77 -0.90
N ILE A 83 -6.07 9.36 -0.01
CA ILE A 83 -5.25 8.15 -0.18
C ILE A 83 -6.13 6.89 -0.26
N GLU A 84 -7.10 6.75 0.63
CA GLU A 84 -8.03 5.61 0.64
C GLU A 84 -8.86 5.56 -0.65
N ARG A 85 -9.41 6.71 -1.08
CA ARG A 85 -10.19 6.81 -2.32
C ARG A 85 -9.37 6.43 -3.55
N ARG A 86 -8.13 6.93 -3.64
CA ARG A 86 -7.22 6.66 -4.77
C ARG A 86 -6.78 5.20 -4.79
N THR A 87 -6.49 4.64 -3.63
CA THR A 87 -6.16 3.22 -3.47
C THR A 87 -7.31 2.34 -3.98
N LEU A 88 -8.55 2.65 -3.61
CA LEU A 88 -9.72 1.92 -4.09
C LEU A 88 -9.89 2.00 -5.60
N ALA A 89 -9.74 3.19 -6.19
CA ALA A 89 -9.82 3.37 -7.63
C ALA A 89 -8.75 2.55 -8.36
N LEU A 90 -7.51 2.62 -7.85
CA LEU A 90 -6.36 1.91 -8.39
C LEU A 90 -6.52 0.39 -8.30
N ALA A 91 -6.99 -0.12 -7.16
CA ALA A 91 -7.19 -1.54 -6.95
C ALA A 91 -8.26 -2.12 -7.89
N LYS A 92 -9.37 -1.39 -8.08
CA LYS A 92 -10.41 -1.75 -9.07
C LYS A 92 -9.91 -1.74 -10.50
N SER A 93 -9.06 -0.78 -10.86
CA SER A 93 -8.45 -0.72 -12.19
C SER A 93 -7.54 -1.92 -12.46
N LEU A 94 -6.92 -2.48 -11.42
CA LEU A 94 -6.06 -3.66 -11.50
C LEU A 94 -6.85 -4.98 -11.48
N GLU A 95 -7.99 -5.04 -10.78
CA GLU A 95 -8.86 -6.24 -10.71
C GLU A 95 -9.59 -6.52 -12.02
N LYS A 96 -10.15 -5.49 -12.68
CA LYS A 96 -10.89 -5.59 -13.97
C LYS A 96 -10.05 -6.11 -15.16
N LEU A 97 -8.86 -6.63 -14.89
CA LEU A 97 -7.86 -7.08 -15.83
C LEU A 97 -7.54 -8.58 -15.68
N HIS A 98 -8.13 -9.27 -14.69
CA HIS A 98 -8.23 -10.72 -14.62
C HIS A 98 -9.54 -11.17 -15.29
#